data_AF-A0A7C9A5U5-F1
#
_entry.id   AF-A0A7C9A5U5-F1
#
_cell.length_a   1.000
_cell.length_b   1.000
_cell.length_c   1.000
_cell.angle_alpha   90.00
_cell.angle_beta   90.00
_cell.angle_gamma   90.00
#
_symmetry.space_group_name_H-M   'P 1'
#
loop_
_entity.id
_entity.type
_entity.pdbx_description
1 polymer ?
#
loop_
_entity_poly.entity_id
_entity_poly.type
_entity_poly.pdbx_seq_one_letter_code
_entity_poly.pdbx_strand_id
1 'polypeptide(L)'
;GGSNSFVDSLVNDDPHFASRYDCCFLWVDVSLPILQSFVSDRVDQMVKAGLVDEVRAIFDPKADYARGIRRAIGVPELAQFLRMEGNADPSILDALLQDAVEAIKVNTYKLACPQLQKIHRLRDFWGWHLHHIDATEAFLKHGQEANEA
;
A
#
# COMPACT_ATOMS: atom_id res chain seq x y z
N GLY A 1 5.95 -5.87 -8.35
CA GLY A 1 5.39 -4.66 -7.69
C GLY A 1 3.89 -4.58 -7.97
N GLY A 2 3.11 -3.86 -7.15
CA GLY A 2 1.63 -3.87 -7.22
C GLY A 2 0.97 -2.85 -8.16
N SER A 3 1.76 -2.12 -8.96
CA SER A 3 1.26 -1.14 -9.92
C SER A 3 0.89 -1.80 -11.24
N ASN A 4 -0.26 -2.47 -11.27
CA ASN A 4 -0.67 -3.29 -12.41
C ASN A 4 -0.74 -2.52 -13.74
N SER A 5 -1.03 -1.21 -13.73
CA SER A 5 -1.03 -0.41 -14.96
C SER A 5 0.36 -0.27 -15.59
N PHE A 6 1.42 -0.24 -14.79
CA PHE A 6 2.79 -0.19 -15.31
C PHE A 6 3.20 -1.54 -15.88
N VAL A 7 2.82 -2.62 -15.19
CA VAL A 7 3.09 -4.00 -15.63
C VAL A 7 2.34 -4.30 -16.94
N ASP A 8 1.07 -3.88 -17.02
CA ASP A 8 0.24 -3.97 -18.22
C ASP A 8 0.88 -3.25 -19.41
N SER A 9 1.23 -1.96 -19.26
CA SER A 9 1.86 -1.21 -20.35
C SER A 9 3.24 -1.74 -20.74
N LEU A 10 4.02 -2.27 -19.81
CA LEU A 10 5.33 -2.84 -20.14
C LEU A 10 5.21 -4.15 -20.93
N VAL A 11 4.28 -5.02 -20.54
CA VAL A 11 4.18 -6.37 -21.13
C VAL A 11 3.34 -6.37 -22.40
N ASN A 12 2.22 -5.62 -22.40
CA ASN A 12 1.26 -5.65 -23.50
C ASN A 12 1.46 -4.51 -24.51
N ASP A 13 1.92 -3.33 -24.08
CA ASP A 13 2.05 -2.15 -24.97
C ASP A 13 3.47 -1.93 -25.52
N ASP A 14 4.48 -2.66 -25.04
CA ASP A 14 5.88 -2.56 -25.51
C ASP A 14 6.31 -3.82 -26.31
N PRO A 15 6.31 -3.75 -27.66
CA PRO A 15 6.73 -4.87 -28.52
C PRO A 15 8.19 -5.26 -28.34
N HIS A 16 9.06 -4.32 -27.95
CA HIS A 16 10.48 -4.61 -27.75
C HIS A 16 10.67 -5.46 -26.50
N PHE A 17 9.96 -5.13 -25.42
CA PHE A 17 9.95 -5.93 -24.21
C PHE A 17 9.42 -7.35 -24.49
N ALA A 18 8.25 -7.45 -25.13
CA ALA A 18 7.64 -8.74 -25.48
C ALA A 18 8.53 -9.62 -26.38
N SER A 19 9.35 -9.01 -27.24
CA SER A 19 10.28 -9.76 -28.10
C SER A 19 11.53 -10.29 -27.37
N ARG A 20 11.86 -9.71 -26.21
CA ARG A 20 13.10 -10.00 -25.47
C ARG A 20 12.91 -10.92 -24.29
N TYR A 21 11.71 -10.97 -23.72
CA TYR A 21 11.45 -11.64 -22.47
C TYR A 21 10.27 -12.60 -22.60
N ASP A 22 10.49 -13.83 -22.16
CA ASP A 22 9.41 -14.77 -21.86
C ASP A 22 9.04 -14.62 -20.39
N CYS A 23 7.87 -14.03 -20.12
CA CYS A 23 7.48 -13.62 -18.78
C CYS A 23 6.77 -14.74 -18.03
N CYS A 24 7.33 -15.11 -16.87
CA CYS A 24 6.66 -15.95 -15.89
C CYS A 24 6.02 -15.08 -14.80
N PHE A 25 4.70 -15.11 -14.67
CA PHE A 25 3.97 -14.31 -13.71
C PHE A 25 3.63 -15.11 -12.45
N LEU A 26 4.20 -14.70 -11.32
CA LEU A 26 3.86 -15.26 -10.01
C LEU A 26 2.90 -14.31 -9.29
N TRP A 27 1.71 -14.81 -8.95
CA TRP A 27 0.73 -14.07 -8.15
C TRP A 27 0.71 -14.64 -6.74
N VAL A 28 1.29 -13.91 -5.81
CA VAL A 28 1.20 -14.19 -4.37
C VAL A 28 -0.08 -13.58 -3.83
N ASP A 29 -0.96 -14.43 -3.31
CA ASP A 29 -2.29 -14.08 -2.83
C ASP A 29 -2.42 -14.32 -1.33
N VAL A 30 -3.24 -13.50 -0.68
CA VAL A 30 -3.55 -13.63 0.75
C VAL A 30 -5.03 -13.30 0.91
N SER A 31 -5.75 -14.10 1.70
CA SER A 31 -7.16 -13.81 1.95
C SER A 31 -7.35 -12.41 2.56
N LEU A 32 -8.34 -11.66 2.05
CA LEU A 32 -8.59 -10.28 2.48
C LEU A 32 -8.82 -10.11 3.99
N PRO A 33 -9.59 -10.99 4.67
CA PRO A 33 -9.79 -10.86 6.12
C PRO A 33 -8.49 -10.96 6.92
N ILE A 34 -7.58 -11.83 6.48
CA ILE A 34 -6.27 -12.01 7.11
C ILE A 34 -5.40 -10.80 6.79
N LEU A 35 -5.38 -10.34 5.54
CA LEU A 35 -4.58 -9.19 5.11
C LEU A 35 -4.87 -7.91 5.93
N GLN A 36 -6.10 -7.71 6.40
CA GLN A 36 -6.46 -6.51 7.17
C GLN A 36 -5.63 -6.33 8.44
N SER A 37 -5.44 -7.39 9.24
CA SER A 37 -4.65 -7.30 10.48
C SER A 37 -3.18 -7.01 10.18
N PHE A 38 -2.60 -7.72 9.20
CA PHE A 38 -1.21 -7.50 8.79
C PHE A 38 -0.95 -6.10 8.24
N VAL A 39 -1.89 -5.55 7.48
CA VAL A 39 -1.79 -4.17 7.00
C VAL A 39 -1.80 -3.18 8.17
N SER A 40 -2.68 -3.38 9.16
CA SER A 40 -2.71 -2.57 10.37
C SER A 40 -1.36 -2.60 11.09
N ASP A 41 -0.87 -3.80 11.40
CA ASP A 41 0.38 -3.99 12.15
C ASP A 41 1.58 -3.41 11.40
N ARG A 42 1.62 -3.58 10.07
CA ARG A 42 2.69 -3.00 9.24
C ARG A 42 2.67 -1.48 9.28
N VAL A 43 1.50 -0.85 9.26
CA VAL A 43 1.40 0.62 9.37
C VAL A 43 1.90 1.08 10.74
N ASP A 44 1.55 0.38 11.81
CA ASP A 44 2.06 0.69 13.15
C ASP A 44 3.60 0.58 13.21
N GLN A 45 4.17 -0.46 12.59
CA GLN A 45 5.62 -0.61 12.45
C GLN A 45 6.23 0.51 11.61
N MET A 46 5.59 0.93 10.51
CA MET A 46 6.05 2.05 9.67
C MET A 46 6.09 3.37 10.46
N VAL A 47 5.06 3.64 11.27
CA VAL A 47 5.02 4.82 12.14
C VAL A 47 6.16 4.79 13.15
N LYS A 48 6.38 3.64 13.82
CA LYS A 48 7.51 3.44 14.74
C LYS A 48 8.87 3.59 14.06
N ALA A 49 8.97 3.24 12.78
CA ALA A 49 10.18 3.35 11.98
C ALA A 49 10.43 4.75 11.40
N GLY A 50 9.54 5.73 11.64
CA GLY A 50 9.75 7.12 11.23
C GLY A 50 8.93 7.57 10.01
N LEU A 51 7.84 6.89 9.64
CA LEU A 51 6.96 7.30 8.54
C LEU A 51 6.55 8.78 8.63
N VAL A 52 6.22 9.26 9.83
CA VAL A 52 5.79 10.65 10.03
C VAL A 52 6.92 11.63 9.69
N ASP A 53 8.17 11.29 10.04
CA ASP A 53 9.34 12.11 9.76
C ASP A 53 9.67 12.16 8.26
N GLU A 54 9.55 11.03 7.57
CA GLU A 54 9.70 10.96 6.11
C GLU A 54 8.66 11.82 5.39
N VAL A 55 7.39 11.73 5.81
CA VAL A 55 6.31 12.52 5.19
C VAL A 55 6.48 14.00 5.50
N ARG A 56 6.90 14.36 6.73
CA ARG A 56 7.20 15.74 7.11
C ARG A 56 8.29 16.34 6.21
N ALA A 57 9.32 15.57 5.86
CA ALA A 57 10.42 16.05 5.02
C ALA A 57 9.99 16.44 3.59
N ILE A 58 8.90 15.86 3.07
CA ILE A 58 8.39 16.14 1.71
C ILE A 58 7.11 16.99 1.69
N PHE A 59 6.60 17.34 2.87
CA PHE A 59 5.34 18.03 3.03
C PHE A 59 5.41 19.47 2.50
N ASP A 60 4.44 19.82 1.67
CA ASP A 60 4.24 21.18 1.18
C ASP A 60 2.73 21.50 1.24
N PRO A 61 2.30 22.47 2.07
CA PRO A 61 0.89 22.83 2.21
C PRO A 61 0.20 23.21 0.88
N LYS A 62 0.98 23.70 -0.10
CA LYS A 62 0.48 24.25 -1.37
C LYS A 62 0.63 23.27 -2.54
N ALA A 63 1.24 22.10 -2.33
CA ALA A 63 1.45 21.13 -3.39
C ALA A 63 0.15 20.44 -3.82
N ASP A 64 0.16 19.90 -5.04
CA ASP A 64 -0.88 19.01 -5.55
C ASP A 64 -0.61 17.56 -5.07
N TYR A 65 -1.52 17.03 -4.25
CA TYR A 65 -1.45 15.68 -3.69
C TYR A 65 -2.09 14.62 -4.59
N ALA A 66 -2.61 14.99 -5.77
CA ALA A 66 -3.14 14.04 -6.74
C ALA A 66 -2.06 13.45 -7.67
N ARG A 67 -0.81 13.94 -7.59
CA ARG A 67 0.26 13.63 -8.56
C ARG A 67 1.55 13.13 -7.92
N GLY A 68 2.23 12.23 -8.64
CA GLY A 68 3.55 11.73 -8.28
C GLY A 68 3.60 11.09 -6.89
N ILE A 69 4.72 11.30 -6.19
CA ILE A 69 4.98 10.73 -4.86
C ILE A 69 3.99 11.21 -3.80
N ARG A 70 3.40 12.41 -3.96
CA ARG A 70 2.47 12.99 -2.99
C ARG A 70 1.10 12.31 -2.96
N ARG A 71 0.81 11.44 -3.93
CA ARG A 71 -0.38 10.57 -3.95
C ARG A 71 -0.20 9.32 -3.07
N ALA A 72 1.01 9.02 -2.61
CA ALA A 72 1.25 7.85 -1.78
C ALA A 72 0.37 7.89 -0.51
N ILE A 73 -0.27 6.77 -0.19
CA ILE A 73 -1.04 6.60 1.06
C ILE A 73 -0.08 6.85 2.23
N GLY A 74 -0.49 7.70 3.16
CA GLY A 74 0.37 8.28 4.20
C GLY A 74 0.51 9.78 4.05
N VAL A 75 0.72 10.25 2.83
CA VAL A 75 1.08 11.65 2.57
C VAL A 75 -0.15 12.57 2.66
N PRO A 76 -1.27 12.31 1.95
CA PRO A 76 -2.49 13.08 2.13
C PRO A 76 -3.11 12.95 3.52
N GLU A 77 -3.06 11.76 4.12
CA GLU A 77 -3.65 11.46 5.42
C GLU A 77 -2.98 12.26 6.54
N LEU A 78 -1.65 12.37 6.53
CA LEU A 78 -0.91 13.16 7.52
C LEU A 78 -0.96 14.67 7.28
N ALA A 79 -1.51 15.14 6.15
CA ALA A 79 -1.47 16.54 5.78
C ALA A 79 -2.16 17.45 6.82
N GLN A 80 -3.26 16.99 7.44
CA GLN A 80 -3.95 17.79 8.46
C GLN A 80 -3.14 17.89 9.75
N PHE A 81 -2.59 16.76 10.23
CA PHE A 81 -1.69 16.72 11.38
C PHE A 81 -0.50 17.69 11.17
N LEU A 82 0.18 17.60 10.02
CA LEU A 82 1.35 18.43 9.71
C LEU A 82 1.03 19.92 9.56
N ARG A 83 -0.20 20.30 9.17
CA ARG A 83 -0.62 21.71 9.13
C ARG A 83 -0.84 22.30 10.52
N MET A 84 -1.27 21.47 11.47
CA MET A 84 -1.60 21.88 12.83
C MET A 84 -0.41 21.77 13.79
N GLU A 85 0.64 21.06 13.38
CA GLU A 85 1.89 20.92 14.12
C GLU A 85 2.46 22.30 14.49
N GLY A 86 2.72 22.51 15.79
CA GLY A 86 3.21 23.78 16.35
C GLY A 86 2.16 24.87 16.62
N ASN A 87 0.91 24.68 16.19
CA ASN A 87 -0.19 25.65 16.40
C ASN A 87 -1.34 25.12 17.27
N ALA A 88 -1.47 23.80 17.42
CA ALA A 88 -2.52 23.14 18.19
C ALA A 88 -2.05 22.71 19.58
N ASP A 89 -3.02 22.50 20.48
CA ASP A 89 -2.79 21.84 21.76
C ASP A 89 -2.27 20.40 21.55
N PRO A 90 -1.34 19.89 22.38
CA PRO A 90 -0.81 18.55 22.24
C PRO A 90 -1.87 17.44 22.19
N SER A 91 -2.98 17.59 22.92
CA SER A 91 -4.06 16.59 22.92
C SER A 91 -4.80 16.53 21.57
N ILE A 92 -5.01 17.68 20.94
CA ILE A 92 -5.62 17.78 19.61
C ILE A 92 -4.67 17.21 18.56
N LEU A 93 -3.38 17.51 18.69
CA LEU A 93 -2.36 17.03 17.76
C LEU A 93 -2.22 15.49 17.81
N ASP A 94 -2.27 14.90 19.01
CA ASP A 94 -2.27 13.45 19.18
C ASP A 94 -3.50 12.79 18.55
N ALA A 95 -4.69 13.37 18.77
CA ALA A 95 -5.92 12.87 18.14
C ALA A 95 -5.85 12.92 16.60
N LEU A 96 -5.34 14.02 16.02
CA LEU A 96 -5.16 14.14 14.58
C LEU A 96 -4.15 13.13 14.02
N LEU A 97 -3.11 12.81 14.80
CA LEU A 97 -2.14 11.79 14.40
C LEU A 97 -2.78 10.40 14.40
N GLN A 98 -3.52 10.06 15.45
CA GLN A 98 -4.23 8.78 15.54
C GLN A 98 -5.24 8.61 14.40
N ASP A 99 -6.03 9.64 14.11
CA ASP A 99 -6.99 9.65 12.99
C ASP A 99 -6.27 9.47 11.65
N ALA A 100 -5.13 10.13 11.45
CA ALA A 100 -4.34 9.99 10.23
C ALA A 100 -3.78 8.57 10.08
N VAL A 101 -3.25 7.97 11.15
CA VAL A 101 -2.73 6.59 11.14
C VAL A 101 -3.85 5.60 10.84
N GLU A 102 -5.02 5.76 11.43
CA GLU A 102 -6.16 4.89 11.14
C GLU A 102 -6.63 5.04 9.69
N ALA A 103 -6.66 6.27 9.16
CA ALA A 103 -6.96 6.51 7.76
C ALA A 103 -5.96 5.82 6.81
N ILE A 104 -4.67 5.80 7.16
CA ILE A 104 -3.63 5.08 6.41
C ILE A 104 -3.91 3.58 6.38
N LYS A 105 -4.25 2.99 7.54
CA LYS A 105 -4.61 1.56 7.65
C LYS A 105 -5.80 1.22 6.76
N VAL A 106 -6.87 1.99 6.89
CA VAL A 106 -8.11 1.83 6.12
C VAL A 106 -7.85 1.98 4.62
N ASN A 107 -7.13 3.01 4.19
CA ASN A 107 -6.88 3.27 2.78
C ASN A 107 -5.93 2.22 2.17
N THR A 108 -4.94 1.74 2.93
CA THR A 108 -4.04 0.66 2.50
C THR A 108 -4.82 -0.65 2.31
N TYR A 109 -5.72 -0.99 3.24
CA TYR A 109 -6.59 -2.15 3.09
C TYR A 109 -7.55 -1.99 1.89
N LYS A 110 -8.18 -0.82 1.75
CA LYS A 110 -9.06 -0.53 0.60
C LYS A 110 -8.35 -0.66 -0.74
N LEU A 111 -7.04 -0.36 -0.80
CA LEU A 111 -6.25 -0.50 -2.03
C LEU A 111 -6.09 -1.97 -2.48
N ALA A 112 -6.14 -2.93 -1.55
CA ALA A 112 -6.00 -4.34 -1.87
C ALA A 112 -7.13 -4.84 -2.79
N CYS A 113 -8.37 -4.38 -2.59
CA CYS A 113 -9.51 -4.81 -3.39
C CYS A 113 -9.38 -4.42 -4.90
N PRO A 114 -9.11 -3.15 -5.27
CA PRO A 114 -8.82 -2.78 -6.64
C PRO A 114 -7.58 -3.48 -7.23
N GLN A 115 -6.57 -3.79 -6.42
CA GLN A 115 -5.40 -4.54 -6.90
C GLN A 115 -5.79 -5.95 -7.30
N LEU A 116 -6.55 -6.66 -6.46
CA LEU A 116 -7.07 -7.99 -6.77
C LEU A 116 -7.95 -7.99 -8.03
N GLN A 117 -8.87 -7.03 -8.14
CA GLN A 117 -9.70 -6.86 -9.35
C GLN A 117 -8.85 -6.66 -10.61
N LYS A 118 -7.77 -5.88 -10.53
CA LYS A 118 -6.86 -5.67 -11.66
C LYS A 118 -6.09 -6.95 -12.00
N ILE A 119 -5.66 -7.74 -11.02
CA ILE A 119 -5.01 -9.03 -11.26
C ILE A 119 -5.96 -9.99 -11.99
N HIS A 120 -7.22 -10.06 -11.58
CA HIS A 120 -8.23 -10.84 -12.31
C HIS A 120 -8.39 -10.38 -13.76
N ARG A 121 -8.38 -9.06 -14.01
CA ARG A 121 -8.40 -8.54 -15.39
C ARG A 121 -7.16 -8.95 -16.19
N LEU A 122 -5.96 -8.92 -15.60
CA LEU A 122 -4.74 -9.39 -16.29
C LEU A 122 -4.85 -10.86 -16.70
N ARG A 123 -5.41 -11.70 -15.83
CA ARG A 123 -5.68 -13.11 -16.13
C ARG A 123 -6.73 -13.29 -17.23
N ASP A 124 -7.89 -12.66 -17.05
CA ASP A 124 -9.10 -12.98 -17.82
C ASP A 124 -9.15 -12.26 -19.18
N PHE A 125 -8.64 -11.03 -19.26
CA PHE A 125 -8.68 -10.22 -20.48
C PHE A 125 -7.46 -10.47 -21.36
N TRP A 126 -6.26 -10.46 -20.79
CA TRP A 126 -5.01 -10.64 -21.53
C TRP A 126 -4.55 -12.10 -21.62
N GLY A 127 -5.25 -13.01 -20.94
CA GLY A 127 -4.93 -14.44 -20.98
C GLY A 127 -3.61 -14.80 -20.30
N TRP A 128 -3.12 -13.96 -19.38
CA TRP A 128 -1.83 -14.19 -18.74
C TRP A 128 -1.84 -15.48 -17.92
N HIS A 129 -0.81 -16.30 -18.10
CA HIS A 129 -0.56 -17.47 -17.27
C HIS A 129 0.01 -17.05 -15.92
N LEU A 130 -0.89 -16.73 -14.98
CA LEU A 130 -0.56 -16.43 -13.60
C LEU A 130 -0.41 -17.73 -12.79
N HIS A 131 0.77 -17.95 -12.23
CA HIS A 131 1.01 -18.97 -11.22
C HIS A 131 0.54 -18.44 -9.86
N HIS A 132 -0.62 -18.91 -9.41
CA HIS A 132 -1.18 -18.54 -8.11
C HIS A 132 -0.44 -19.25 -6.96
N ILE A 133 -0.06 -18.46 -5.97
CA ILE A 133 0.63 -18.90 -4.75
C ILE A 133 -0.18 -18.35 -3.57
N ASP A 134 -0.90 -19.21 -2.88
CA ASP A 134 -1.62 -18.83 -1.66
C ASP A 134 -0.63 -18.74 -0.48
N ALA A 135 -0.42 -17.53 0.02
CA ALA A 135 0.42 -17.23 1.17
C ALA A 135 -0.37 -17.06 2.47
N THR A 136 -1.68 -17.31 2.48
CA THR A 136 -2.54 -17.07 3.64
C THR A 136 -2.04 -17.76 4.91
N GLU A 137 -1.63 -19.03 4.81
CA GLU A 137 -1.06 -19.80 5.93
C GLU A 137 0.26 -19.23 6.45
N ALA A 138 1.10 -18.71 5.57
CA ALA A 138 2.36 -18.08 5.96
C ALA A 138 2.12 -16.81 6.78
N PHE A 139 1.09 -16.05 6.40
CA PHE A 139 0.67 -14.87 7.17
C PHE A 139 0.11 -15.30 8.53
N LEU A 140 -0.80 -16.27 8.60
CA LEU A 140 -1.38 -16.75 9.86
C LEU A 140 -0.32 -17.18 10.89
N LYS A 141 0.68 -17.95 10.48
CA LYS A 141 1.76 -18.40 11.37
C LYS A 141 2.61 -17.26 11.92
N HIS A 142 2.85 -16.23 11.11
CA HIS A 142 3.63 -15.06 11.53
C HIS A 142 2.91 -14.24 12.60
N GLY A 143 1.57 -14.22 12.60
CA GLY A 143 0.77 -13.60 13.66
C GLY A 143 0.78 -14.40 14.98
N GLN A 144 1.04 -15.70 14.95
CA GLN A 144 1.14 -16.54 16.15
C GLN A 144 2.53 -16.44 16.80
N GLU A 145 3.61 -16.49 16.01
CA GLU A 145 4.98 -16.37 16.51
C GLU A 145 5.29 -14.98 17.12
N ALA A 146 4.62 -13.92 16.66
CA ALA A 146 4.74 -12.57 17.22
C ALA A 146 4.02 -12.38 18.58
N ASN A 147 3.10 -13.28 18.95
CA ASN A 147 2.35 -13.25 20.22
C ASN A 147 2.96 -14.14 21.32
N GLU A 148 3.99 -14.92 21.00
CA GLU A 148 4.70 -15.80 21.95
C GLU A 148 6.07 -15.23 22.39
N ALA A 149 6.37 -13.97 22.07
CA ALA A 149 7.61 -13.26 22.42
C ALA A 149 7.38 -12.13 23.43
#